data_AF-A0A7Y4TLH8-F1
#
_entry.id   AF-A0A7Y4TLH8-F1
#
_cell.length_a   1.000
_cell.length_b   1.000
_cell.length_c   1.000
_cell.angle_alpha   90.00
_cell.angle_beta   90.00
_cell.angle_gamma   90.00
#
_symmetry.space_group_name_H-M   'P 1'
#
loop_
_entity.id
_entity.type
_entity.pdbx_description
1 polymer ?
#
loop_
_entity_poly.entity_id
_entity_poly.type
_entity_poly.pdbx_seq_one_letter_code
_entity_poly.pdbx_strand_id
1 'polypeptide(L)'
;MIYPPGFRWSVDMRPAVGTALCMHAHAGFLVKGRIHIEYADGCVVEHQAPQIIAIDPGHDGWVVGDEPVVMIEFDFGRDTVRKLGMPKAHTHR
;
A
#
# COMPACT_ATOMS: atom_id res chain seq x y z
N MET A 1 8.36 -2.35 -6.58
CA MET A 1 8.38 -3.43 -5.56
C MET A 1 7.68 -4.68 -6.09
N ILE A 2 8.05 -5.85 -5.56
CA ILE A 2 7.39 -7.14 -5.82
C ILE A 2 6.98 -7.73 -4.47
N TYR A 3 5.70 -8.00 -4.28
CA TYR A 3 5.17 -8.65 -3.08
C TYR A 3 4.72 -10.08 -3.43
N PRO A 4 5.23 -11.11 -2.74
CA PRO A 4 4.87 -12.49 -3.03
C PRO A 4 3.43 -12.81 -2.59
N PRO A 5 2.82 -13.87 -3.14
CA PRO A 5 1.58 -14.42 -2.61
C PRO A 5 1.67 -14.69 -1.10
N GLY A 6 0.61 -14.34 -0.37
CA GLY A 6 0.56 -14.46 1.09
C GLY A 6 1.19 -13.29 1.85
N PHE A 7 1.87 -12.34 1.19
CA PHE A 7 2.39 -11.15 1.86
C PHE A 7 1.26 -10.32 2.47
N ARG A 8 1.45 -9.89 3.72
CA ARG A 8 0.63 -8.91 4.43
C ARG A 8 1.51 -8.02 5.30
N TRP A 9 1.41 -6.70 5.15
CA TRP A 9 2.27 -5.74 5.84
C TRP A 9 2.29 -5.95 7.37
N SER A 10 1.13 -6.14 8.00
CA SER A 10 1.04 -6.34 9.46
C SER A 10 1.63 -7.67 9.95
N VAL A 11 1.85 -8.64 9.07
CA VAL A 11 2.50 -9.93 9.40
C VAL A 11 3.99 -9.82 9.14
N ASP A 12 4.37 -9.38 7.94
CA ASP A 12 5.74 -9.50 7.44
C ASP A 12 6.61 -8.29 7.79
N MET A 13 6.02 -7.08 7.84
CA MET A 13 6.79 -5.83 8.01
C MET A 13 6.67 -5.25 9.41
N ARG A 14 5.49 -5.35 10.04
CA ARG A 14 5.25 -4.80 11.39
C ARG A 14 6.31 -5.22 12.43
N PRO A 15 6.76 -6.48 12.53
CA PRO A 15 7.76 -6.87 13.53
C PRO A 15 9.09 -6.10 13.39
N ALA A 16 9.46 -5.72 12.15
CA ALA A 16 10.68 -4.98 11.88
C ALA A 16 10.50 -3.46 11.99
N VAL A 17 9.33 -2.93 11.61
CA VAL A 17 9.06 -1.48 11.55
C VAL A 17 8.56 -0.93 12.89
N GLY A 18 7.85 -1.72 13.67
CA GLY A 18 7.37 -1.35 15.00
C GLY A 18 6.11 -0.47 15.04
N THR A 19 5.49 -0.18 13.90
CA THR A 19 4.20 0.54 13.82
C THR A 19 3.03 -0.42 13.61
N ALA A 20 1.81 -0.03 13.98
CA ALA A 20 0.63 -0.88 13.79
C ALA A 20 0.22 -1.01 12.31
N LEU A 21 0.46 0.03 11.51
CA LEU A 21 0.14 0.15 10.09
C LEU A 21 1.34 0.74 9.32
N CYS A 22 1.36 0.59 8.00
CA CYS A 22 2.32 1.25 7.13
C CYS A 22 2.04 2.75 7.12
N MET A 23 3.04 3.57 7.45
CA MET A 23 2.93 5.03 7.45
C MET A 23 3.61 5.69 6.24
N HIS A 24 4.08 4.91 5.27
CA HIS A 24 4.55 5.43 3.99
C HIS A 24 3.36 5.61 3.05
N ALA A 25 3.37 6.69 2.27
CA ALA A 25 2.50 6.80 1.12
C ALA A 25 3.14 6.07 -0.05
N HIS A 26 2.33 5.46 -0.92
CA HIS A 26 2.81 4.77 -2.11
C HIS A 26 2.15 5.37 -3.34
N ALA A 27 2.94 5.78 -4.32
CA ALA A 27 2.43 6.29 -5.59
C ALA A 27 3.15 5.61 -6.76
N GLY A 28 2.39 5.09 -7.72
CA GLY A 28 2.98 4.28 -8.76
C GLY A 28 1.98 3.69 -9.74
N PHE A 29 2.45 2.67 -10.45
CA PHE A 29 1.67 1.87 -11.39
C PHE A 29 1.70 0.40 -10.96
N LEU A 30 0.52 -0.15 -10.72
CA LEU A 30 0.30 -1.56 -10.44
C LEU A 30 0.33 -2.33 -11.77
N VAL A 31 1.40 -3.09 -11.99
CA VAL A 31 1.68 -3.81 -13.24
C VAL A 31 0.98 -5.17 -13.27
N LYS A 32 0.99 -5.90 -12.14
CA LYS A 32 0.44 -7.25 -12.03
C LYS A 32 -0.14 -7.49 -10.64
N GLY A 33 -1.16 -8.34 -10.57
CA GLY A 33 -1.72 -8.85 -9.32
C GLY A 33 -2.86 -8.00 -8.78
N ARG A 34 -3.33 -8.38 -7.59
CA ARG A 34 -4.34 -7.66 -6.84
C ARG A 34 -3.85 -7.42 -5.42
N ILE A 35 -3.96 -6.19 -4.96
CA ILE A 35 -3.61 -5.78 -3.60
C ILE A 35 -4.86 -5.23 -2.92
N HIS A 36 -5.06 -5.65 -1.67
CA HIS A 36 -6.11 -5.14 -0.80
C HIS A 36 -5.46 -4.24 0.23
N ILE A 37 -6.04 -3.05 0.41
CA ILE A 37 -5.56 -2.01 1.32
C ILE A 37 -6.68 -1.75 2.33
N GLU A 38 -6.39 -1.93 3.61
CA GLU A 38 -7.30 -1.65 4.71
C GLU A 38 -6.73 -0.52 5.59
N TYR A 39 -7.54 0.50 5.85
CA TYR A 39 -7.18 1.64 6.70
C TYR A 39 -7.70 1.46 8.13
N ALA A 40 -7.21 2.29 9.06
CA ALA A 40 -7.56 2.21 10.48
C ALA A 40 -9.06 2.39 10.78
N ASP A 41 -9.80 3.07 9.89
CA ASP A 41 -11.25 3.27 9.98
C ASP A 41 -12.06 2.11 9.39
N GLY A 42 -11.38 1.05 8.93
CA GLY A 42 -12.00 -0.09 8.24
C GLY A 42 -12.33 0.19 6.78
N CYS A 43 -11.97 1.37 6.23
CA CYS A 43 -12.09 1.61 4.81
C CYS A 43 -11.19 0.64 4.04
N VAL A 44 -11.75 0.03 3.01
CA VAL A 44 -11.08 -0.94 2.16
C VAL A 44 -11.03 -0.42 0.73
N VAL A 45 -9.84 -0.52 0.13
CA VAL A 45 -9.62 -0.25 -1.29
C VAL A 45 -8.92 -1.45 -1.92
N GLU A 46 -9.57 -2.08 -2.89
CA GLU A 46 -8.94 -3.11 -3.72
C GLU A 46 -8.40 -2.50 -5.02
N HIS A 47 -7.14 -2.78 -5.33
CA HIS A 47 -6.53 -2.43 -6.61
C HIS A 47 -6.21 -3.70 -7.40
N GLN A 48 -6.66 -3.73 -8.65
CA GLN A 48 -6.36 -4.80 -9.59
C GLN A 48 -5.56 -4.23 -10.77
N ALA A 49 -4.47 -4.91 -11.14
CA ALA A 49 -3.68 -4.53 -12.29
C ALA A 49 -4.48 -4.60 -13.61
N PRO A 50 -4.16 -3.76 -14.61
CA PRO A 50 -3.20 -2.65 -14.55
C PRO A 50 -3.87 -1.32 -14.15
N GLN A 51 -3.26 -0.55 -13.24
CA GLN A 51 -3.75 0.81 -12.92
C GLN A 51 -2.70 1.69 -12.24
N ILE A 52 -2.87 3.01 -12.29
CA ILE A 52 -2.17 3.93 -11.40
C ILE A 52 -2.74 3.78 -9.99
N ILE A 53 -1.88 3.88 -8.98
CA ILE A 53 -2.29 3.82 -7.58
C ILE A 53 -1.73 5.00 -6.79
N ALA A 54 -2.48 5.39 -5.78
CA ALA A 54 -2.08 6.32 -4.73
C ALA A 54 -2.65 5.76 -3.41
N ILE A 55 -1.76 5.30 -2.52
CA ILE A 55 -2.11 4.71 -1.24
C ILE A 55 -1.65 5.67 -0.16
N ASP A 56 -2.60 6.12 0.66
CA ASP A 56 -2.34 7.07 1.73
C ASP A 56 -1.61 6.39 2.91
N PRO A 57 -0.89 7.15 3.74
CA PRO A 57 -0.36 6.62 4.99
C PRO A 57 -1.47 6.07 5.91
N GLY A 58 -1.12 5.04 6.68
CA GLY A 58 -1.99 4.45 7.69
C GLY A 58 -2.79 3.24 7.19
N HIS A 59 -2.16 2.34 6.44
CA HIS A 59 -2.80 1.15 5.87
C HIS A 59 -2.10 -0.17 6.24
N ASP A 60 -2.86 -1.26 6.20
CA ASP A 60 -2.37 -2.63 6.08
C ASP A 60 -2.64 -3.12 4.66
N GLY A 61 -1.59 -3.53 3.95
CA GLY A 61 -1.68 -3.97 2.56
C GLY A 61 -1.33 -5.44 2.42
N TRP A 62 -2.12 -6.20 1.67
CA TRP A 62 -1.83 -7.61 1.38
C TRP A 62 -2.14 -8.04 -0.04
N VAL A 63 -1.37 -9.02 -0.51
CA VAL A 63 -1.57 -9.65 -1.81
C VAL A 63 -2.81 -10.52 -1.75
N VAL A 64 -3.69 -10.36 -2.75
CA VAL A 64 -4.88 -11.20 -2.89
C VAL A 64 -4.68 -12.22 -4.01
N GLY A 65 -4.91 -13.49 -3.67
CA GLY A 65 -4.76 -14.61 -4.60
C GLY A 65 -3.37 -15.25 -4.52
N ASP A 66 -3.03 -16.00 -5.56
CA ASP A 66 -1.82 -16.82 -5.69
C ASP A 66 -0.78 -16.23 -6.65
N GLU A 67 -1.04 -15.04 -7.21
CA GLU A 67 -0.10 -14.31 -8.04
C GLU A 67 0.56 -13.14 -7.28
N PRO A 68 1.85 -12.85 -7.54
CA PRO A 68 2.53 -11.72 -6.91
C PRO A 68 1.95 -10.39 -7.37
N VAL A 69 2.00 -9.40 -6.48
CA VAL A 69 1.78 -8.00 -6.82
C VAL A 69 3.09 -7.40 -7.31
N VAL A 70 3.08 -6.84 -8.52
CA VAL A 70 4.23 -6.16 -9.12
C VAL A 70 3.87 -4.70 -9.32
N MET A 71 4.69 -3.82 -8.76
CA MET A 71 4.41 -2.39 -8.70
C MET A 71 5.65 -1.60 -9.10
N ILE A 72 5.47 -0.62 -9.99
CA ILE A 72 6.49 0.38 -10.29
C ILE A 72 6.13 1.62 -9.49
N GLU A 73 6.90 1.95 -8.47
CA GLU A 73 6.63 3.13 -7.65
C GLU A 73 7.46 4.31 -8.10
N PHE A 74 6.78 5.44 -8.25
CA PHE A 74 7.42 6.73 -8.52
C PHE A 74 8.07 7.27 -7.25
N ASP A 75 7.42 7.12 -6.09
CA ASP A 75 7.98 7.42 -4.76
C ASP A 75 7.21 6.63 -3.68
N PHE A 76 7.92 6.20 -2.63
CA PHE A 76 7.38 5.49 -1.46
C PHE A 76 8.16 5.79 -0.16
N GLY A 77 8.97 6.85 -0.17
CA GLY A 77 9.82 7.23 0.95
C GLY A 77 9.11 8.07 2.02
N ARG A 78 9.87 8.46 3.05
CA ARG A 78 9.39 9.31 4.15
C ARG A 78 8.75 10.64 3.70
N ASP A 79 9.22 11.18 2.58
CA ASP A 79 8.83 12.49 2.07
C ASP A 79 7.78 12.45 0.96
N THR A 80 7.28 11.27 0.56
CA THR A 80 6.33 11.11 -0.57
C THR A 80 5.13 12.04 -0.45
N VAL A 81 4.52 12.08 0.74
CA VAL A 81 3.36 12.93 1.06
C VAL A 81 3.63 14.39 0.70
N ARG A 82 4.79 14.91 1.11
CA ARG A 82 5.20 16.30 0.82
C ARG A 82 5.50 16.50 -0.66
N LYS A 83 6.26 15.58 -1.28
CA LYS A 83 6.71 15.71 -2.67
C LYS A 83 5.55 15.66 -3.66
N LEU A 84 4.55 14.83 -3.39
CA LEU A 84 3.44 14.57 -4.30
C LEU A 84 2.13 15.26 -3.87
N GLY A 85 2.13 15.98 -2.75
CA GLY A 85 0.94 16.66 -2.24
C GLY A 85 -0.18 15.70 -1.80
N MET A 86 0.18 14.50 -1.36
CA MET A 86 -0.80 13.50 -0.92
C MET A 86 -1.36 13.83 0.48
N PRO A 87 -2.53 13.27 0.85
CA PRO A 87 -3.02 13.32 2.22
C PRO A 87 -2.00 12.77 3.24
N LYS A 88 -1.99 13.35 4.44
CA LYS A 88 -1.14 12.86 5.55
C LYS A 88 -1.68 11.59 6.21
N ALA A 89 -2.96 11.33 6.02
CA ALA A 89 -3.69 10.17 6.50
C ALA A 89 -4.92 9.98 5.61
N HIS A 90 -5.38 8.74 5.53
CA HIS A 90 -6.64 8.42 4.87
C HIS A 90 -7.83 9.08 5.58
N THR A 91 -8.83 9.46 4.80
CA THR A 91 -10.13 9.91 5.29
C THR A 91 -11.22 9.33 4.40
N HIS A 92 -12.01 8.41 4.94
CA HIS A 92 -13.24 7.98 4.28
C HIS A 92 -14.31 9.08 4.46
N ARG A 93 -14.94 9.50 3.36
CA ARG A 93 -16.17 10.31 3.41
C ARG A 93 -17.40 9.43 3.37
#